data_AF-A0A8H4KLC3-F1
#
_entry.id   AF-A0A8H4KLC3-F1
#
_cell.length_a   1.000
_cell.length_b   1.000
_cell.length_c   1.000
_cell.angle_alpha   90.00
_cell.angle_beta   90.00
_cell.angle_gamma   90.00
#
_symmetry.space_group_name_H-M   'P 1'
#
loop_
_entity.id
_entity.type
_entity.pdbx_description
1 polymer ?
#
loop_
_entity_poly.entity_id
_entity_poly.type
_entity_poly.pdbx_seq_one_letter_code
_entity_poly.pdbx_strand_id
1 'polypeptide(L)'
;MANFLKVTLCMSTFFLTGALGQVNRTNAVLTVLEQTHDLTAFYNLFKSTGGATGIPEPAFEERFNDNNVGLDYTILAPTNAAIAKVHGLVEKLTKAEAYPLLASLLRTHILPGRLSPEDLYDKNIVAIEGFLIHTDANGAITTNPGVAHTDVPVGTQARLMKDSSGKPIQVPASNGVVYKIDNILDPMLTYFGGDAVANHSSLPTITFRSSKMMKEILTADTQTSRARELLQIVAPDFFNERLDLSYTGARGNKNSEVIYLVPSNDALALFNSKAETSGNADATRFFLLAGFGKIEGNKVTGHADFELKIEGGRVMNAAVEKRECGLNGCVWRIGRVIDSVYGLF
;
A
#
# COMPACT_ATOMS: atom_id res chain seq x y z
N MET A 1 16.11 13.72 6.12
CA MET A 1 16.01 13.63 4.63
C MET A 1 15.08 12.47 4.31
N ALA A 2 13.78 12.74 4.18
CA ALA A 2 12.78 11.70 3.93
C ALA A 2 12.68 11.43 2.42
N ASN A 3 13.20 10.29 1.97
CA ASN A 3 13.19 9.85 0.59
C ASN A 3 11.93 9.06 0.27
N PHE A 4 10.75 9.64 0.48
CA PHE A 4 9.52 9.10 -0.10
C PHE A 4 9.33 9.73 -1.49
N LEU A 5 9.06 8.88 -2.48
CA LEU A 5 8.58 9.19 -3.83
C LEU A 5 9.63 9.84 -4.75
N LYS A 6 10.20 9.03 -5.66
CA LYS A 6 11.06 9.51 -6.74
C LYS A 6 10.25 10.41 -7.67
N VAL A 7 10.73 11.65 -7.81
CA VAL A 7 10.66 12.41 -9.05
C VAL A 7 11.58 11.70 -10.05
N THR A 8 11.02 11.29 -11.18
CA THR A 8 11.43 11.67 -12.55
C THR A 8 10.41 11.03 -13.50
N LEU A 9 9.35 11.77 -13.82
CA LEU A 9 8.71 11.65 -15.13
C LEU A 9 9.05 12.93 -15.86
N CYS A 10 10.14 12.90 -16.63
CA CYS A 10 10.27 13.86 -17.71
C CYS A 10 9.22 13.42 -18.74
N MET A 11 8.01 13.97 -18.66
CA MET A 11 7.10 13.99 -19.80
C MET A 11 7.77 14.87 -20.86
N SER A 12 8.63 14.27 -21.65
CA SER A 12 8.85 14.70 -23.03
C SER A 12 8.03 13.77 -23.89
N THR A 13 6.87 14.25 -24.30
CA THR A 13 6.14 13.78 -25.48
C THR A 13 7.05 13.91 -26.69
N PHE A 14 7.90 12.91 -26.89
CA PHE A 14 8.41 12.56 -28.20
C PHE A 14 7.75 11.24 -28.59
N PHE A 15 6.61 11.35 -29.28
CA PHE A 15 6.23 10.33 -30.25
C PHE A 15 7.24 10.41 -31.40
N LEU A 16 8.45 9.91 -31.16
CA LEU A 16 9.30 9.41 -32.22
C LEU A 16 8.75 8.03 -32.54
N THR A 17 8.05 7.94 -33.67
CA THR A 17 7.86 6.69 -34.41
C THR A 17 9.23 6.16 -34.82
N GLY A 18 9.99 5.64 -33.86
CA GLY A 18 11.13 4.76 -34.08
C GLY A 18 10.63 3.34 -34.00
N ALA A 19 11.07 2.48 -34.91
CA ALA A 19 10.75 1.06 -34.90
C ALA A 19 10.90 0.49 -33.48
N LEU A 20 9.80 0.02 -32.89
CA LEU A 20 9.82 -0.68 -31.60
C LEU A 20 10.74 -1.88 -31.76
N GLY A 21 11.95 -1.79 -31.19
CA GLY A 21 12.80 -2.96 -31.03
C GLY A 21 12.03 -4.05 -30.30
N GLN A 22 12.18 -5.29 -30.75
CA GLN A 22 11.52 -6.43 -30.10
C GLN A 22 11.97 -6.52 -28.63
N VAL A 23 11.01 -6.51 -27.69
CA VAL A 23 11.27 -6.65 -26.24
C VAL A 23 12.10 -7.92 -25.99
N ASN A 24 13.24 -7.79 -25.33
CA ASN A 24 14.12 -8.91 -25.06
C ASN A 24 13.97 -9.38 -23.61
N ARG A 25 13.12 -10.40 -23.40
CA ARG A 25 12.83 -10.98 -22.07
C ARG A 25 13.77 -12.10 -21.64
N THR A 26 14.76 -12.44 -22.47
CA THR A 26 15.56 -13.65 -22.29
C THR A 26 16.25 -13.65 -20.93
N ASN A 27 15.79 -14.53 -20.03
CA ASN A 27 16.30 -14.66 -18.66
C ASN A 27 16.21 -13.38 -17.80
N ALA A 28 15.32 -12.44 -18.12
CA ALA A 28 15.14 -11.22 -17.34
C ALA A 28 14.47 -11.52 -15.98
N VAL A 29 14.59 -10.61 -15.01
CA VAL A 29 14.20 -10.88 -13.61
C VAL A 29 12.74 -11.34 -13.46
N LEU A 30 11.77 -10.77 -14.18
CA LEU A 30 10.37 -11.22 -14.10
C LEU A 30 10.17 -12.59 -14.79
N THR A 31 10.83 -12.82 -15.94
CA THR A 31 10.86 -14.14 -16.58
C THR A 31 11.50 -15.22 -15.68
N VAL A 32 12.52 -14.87 -14.89
CA VAL A 32 13.11 -15.80 -13.90
C VAL A 32 12.11 -16.14 -12.80
N LEU A 33 11.30 -15.19 -12.32
CA LEU A 33 10.23 -15.47 -11.36
C LEU A 33 9.20 -16.45 -11.92
N GLU A 34 8.80 -16.27 -13.19
CA GLU A 34 7.86 -17.15 -13.89
C GLU A 34 8.39 -18.58 -14.03
N GLN A 35 9.68 -18.73 -14.33
CA GLN A 35 10.32 -20.03 -14.60
C GLN A 35 10.77 -20.76 -13.32
N THR A 36 10.89 -20.06 -12.20
CA THR A 36 11.33 -20.63 -10.93
C THR A 36 10.15 -21.20 -10.15
N HIS A 37 10.07 -22.53 -10.03
CA HIS A 37 8.89 -23.24 -9.53
C HIS A 37 8.30 -22.70 -8.22
N ASP A 38 9.15 -22.34 -7.26
CA ASP A 38 8.76 -21.86 -5.93
C ASP A 38 8.61 -20.34 -5.82
N LEU A 39 8.66 -19.60 -6.93
CA LEU A 39 8.42 -18.16 -7.02
C LEU A 39 7.24 -17.77 -7.91
N THR A 40 6.59 -18.75 -8.54
CA THR A 40 5.48 -18.55 -9.48
C THR A 40 4.28 -17.82 -8.89
N ALA A 41 3.98 -17.99 -7.60
CA ALA A 41 2.91 -17.26 -6.92
C ALA A 41 3.21 -15.76 -6.86
N PHE A 42 4.49 -15.38 -6.70
CA PHE A 42 4.89 -13.97 -6.70
C PHE A 42 4.79 -13.38 -8.10
N TYR A 43 5.25 -14.12 -9.12
CA TYR A 43 5.04 -13.73 -10.52
C TYR A 43 3.55 -13.58 -10.87
N ASN A 44 2.68 -14.44 -10.35
CA ASN A 44 1.23 -14.34 -10.60
C ASN A 44 0.61 -13.04 -10.05
N LEU A 45 1.18 -12.45 -9.00
CA LEU A 45 0.79 -11.11 -8.55
C LEU A 45 1.15 -10.05 -9.59
N PHE A 46 2.36 -10.10 -10.17
CA PHE A 46 2.70 -9.23 -11.31
C PHE A 46 1.77 -9.48 -12.49
N LYS A 47 1.54 -10.73 -12.87
CA LYS A 47 0.65 -11.08 -13.99
C LYS A 47 -0.77 -10.53 -13.83
N SER A 48 -1.28 -10.48 -12.60
CA SER A 48 -2.62 -9.96 -12.32
C SER A 48 -2.78 -8.47 -12.63
N THR A 49 -1.67 -7.71 -12.69
CA THR A 49 -1.68 -6.28 -12.99
C THR A 49 -2.06 -5.96 -14.44
N GLY A 50 -1.83 -6.87 -15.39
CA GLY A 50 -2.24 -6.68 -16.79
C GLY A 50 -3.66 -7.16 -17.11
N GLY A 51 -4.46 -7.46 -16.09
CA GLY A 51 -5.85 -7.87 -16.24
C GLY A 51 -6.02 -9.15 -17.07
N ALA A 52 -6.92 -9.12 -18.06
CA ALA A 52 -7.26 -10.29 -18.88
C ALA A 52 -6.16 -10.73 -19.85
N THR A 53 -5.11 -9.93 -20.03
CA THR A 53 -4.03 -10.21 -20.98
C THR A 53 -3.14 -11.37 -20.53
N GLY A 54 -3.12 -11.70 -19.23
CA GLY A 54 -2.29 -12.76 -18.69
C GLY A 54 -0.78 -12.48 -18.77
N ILE A 55 -0.41 -11.22 -18.92
CA ILE A 55 0.96 -10.70 -18.78
C ILE A 55 0.95 -9.57 -17.75
N PRO A 56 2.06 -9.29 -17.05
CA PRO A 56 2.16 -8.08 -16.23
C PRO A 56 1.87 -6.82 -17.06
N GLU A 57 1.42 -5.75 -16.40
CA GLU A 57 1.18 -4.49 -17.11
C GLU A 57 2.43 -3.99 -17.84
N PRO A 58 2.26 -3.20 -18.91
CA PRO A 58 3.39 -2.71 -19.71
C PRO A 58 4.47 -2.02 -18.88
N ALA A 59 4.11 -1.26 -17.84
CA ALA A 59 5.08 -0.58 -16.98
C ALA A 59 5.99 -1.54 -16.20
N PHE A 60 5.53 -2.74 -15.83
CA PHE A 60 6.39 -3.77 -15.23
C PHE A 60 7.22 -4.50 -16.29
N GLU A 61 6.59 -4.86 -17.41
CA GLU A 61 7.25 -5.58 -18.51
C GLU A 61 8.38 -4.74 -19.14
N GLU A 62 8.07 -3.54 -19.59
CA GLU A 62 9.01 -2.65 -20.26
C GLU A 62 10.17 -2.27 -19.35
N ARG A 63 9.90 -2.10 -18.05
CA ARG A 63 10.92 -1.62 -17.11
C ARG A 63 11.80 -2.71 -16.53
N PHE A 64 11.22 -3.85 -16.16
CA PHE A 64 11.91 -4.91 -15.40
C PHE A 64 12.09 -6.20 -16.21
N ASN A 65 11.40 -6.37 -17.33
CA ASN A 65 11.45 -7.57 -18.16
C ASN A 65 12.03 -7.34 -19.56
N ASP A 66 12.57 -6.15 -19.84
CA ASP A 66 13.25 -5.86 -21.12
C ASP A 66 14.75 -5.60 -20.92
N ASN A 67 15.57 -6.51 -21.42
CA ASN A 67 17.03 -6.38 -21.42
C ASN A 67 17.52 -5.21 -22.28
N ASN A 68 16.72 -4.70 -23.22
CA ASN A 68 17.11 -3.56 -24.05
C ASN A 68 17.20 -2.25 -23.26
N VAL A 69 16.57 -2.18 -22.08
CA VAL A 69 16.62 -1.00 -21.20
C VAL A 69 18.00 -0.80 -20.58
N GLY A 70 18.80 -1.86 -20.42
CA GLY A 70 20.15 -1.77 -19.88
C GLY A 70 20.23 -1.39 -18.39
N LEU A 71 19.15 -1.60 -17.63
CA LEU A 71 19.11 -1.41 -16.19
C LEU A 71 19.10 -2.76 -15.46
N ASP A 72 19.88 -2.85 -14.38
CA ASP A 72 19.90 -4.02 -13.51
C ASP A 72 18.99 -3.84 -12.28
N TYR A 73 18.45 -4.95 -11.78
CA TYR A 73 17.57 -4.98 -10.61
C TYR A 73 17.88 -6.13 -9.66
N THR A 74 17.49 -5.96 -8.41
CA THR A 74 17.51 -7.02 -7.39
C THR A 74 16.09 -7.22 -6.87
N ILE A 75 15.54 -8.41 -7.02
CA ILE A 75 14.19 -8.73 -6.50
C ILE A 75 14.33 -9.53 -5.21
N LEU A 76 13.73 -9.03 -4.13
CA LEU A 76 13.48 -9.78 -2.91
C LEU A 76 12.17 -10.53 -3.08
N ALA A 77 12.21 -11.78 -3.56
CA ALA A 77 11.02 -12.52 -3.97
C ALA A 77 10.47 -13.40 -2.84
N PRO A 78 9.26 -13.14 -2.31
CA PRO A 78 8.60 -14.06 -1.40
C PRO A 78 8.33 -15.38 -2.13
N THR A 79 8.66 -16.49 -1.47
CA THR A 79 8.38 -17.82 -2.01
C THR A 79 6.89 -18.12 -2.07
N ASN A 80 6.50 -19.14 -2.84
CA ASN A 80 5.14 -19.67 -2.84
C ASN A 80 4.67 -20.02 -1.42
N ALA A 81 5.56 -20.57 -0.60
CA ALA A 81 5.28 -20.86 0.80
C ALA A 81 5.05 -19.59 1.62
N ALA A 82 5.81 -18.52 1.38
CA ALA A 82 5.59 -17.21 2.00
C ALA A 82 4.23 -16.62 1.64
N ILE A 83 3.89 -16.60 0.34
CA ILE A 83 2.60 -16.07 -0.14
C ILE A 83 1.42 -16.89 0.39
N ALA A 84 1.56 -18.22 0.48
CA ALA A 84 0.52 -19.11 0.97
C ALA A 84 0.17 -18.90 2.46
N LYS A 85 1.03 -18.25 3.25
CA LYS A 85 0.73 -17.88 4.65
C LYS A 85 -0.44 -16.88 4.75
N VAL A 86 -0.68 -16.11 3.68
CA VAL A 86 -1.66 -15.02 3.69
C VAL A 86 -2.88 -15.38 2.85
N HIS A 87 -3.84 -16.03 3.49
CA HIS A 87 -5.08 -16.47 2.84
C HIS A 87 -5.95 -15.29 2.39
N GLY A 88 -6.50 -15.36 1.17
CA GLY A 88 -7.42 -14.35 0.63
C GLY A 88 -6.76 -13.02 0.22
N LEU A 89 -5.46 -12.85 0.46
CA LEU A 89 -4.73 -11.64 0.06
C LEU A 89 -4.70 -11.47 -1.45
N VAL A 90 -4.36 -12.54 -2.17
CA VAL A 90 -4.27 -12.51 -3.64
C VAL A 90 -5.61 -12.03 -4.21
N GLU A 91 -6.73 -12.64 -3.81
CA GLU A 91 -8.06 -12.25 -4.28
C GLU A 91 -8.40 -10.77 -4.02
N LYS A 92 -8.00 -10.22 -2.87
CA LYS A 92 -8.24 -8.81 -2.55
C LYS A 92 -7.32 -7.88 -3.35
N LEU A 93 -6.03 -8.20 -3.44
CA LEU A 93 -5.03 -7.37 -4.12
C LEU A 93 -5.20 -7.36 -5.65
N THR A 94 -5.75 -8.42 -6.25
CA THR A 94 -5.95 -8.49 -7.71
C THR A 94 -7.22 -7.79 -8.21
N LYS A 95 -8.00 -7.16 -7.32
CA LYS A 95 -9.13 -6.31 -7.72
C LYS A 95 -8.62 -5.01 -8.33
N ALA A 96 -9.38 -4.48 -9.30
CA ALA A 96 -9.03 -3.23 -9.99
C ALA A 96 -8.86 -2.07 -9.00
N GLU A 97 -9.70 -2.00 -7.98
CA GLU A 97 -9.68 -0.97 -6.93
C GLU A 97 -8.44 -1.10 -6.02
N ALA A 98 -7.87 -2.29 -5.88
CA ALA A 98 -6.68 -2.54 -5.06
C ALA A 98 -5.36 -2.43 -5.84
N TYR A 99 -5.43 -2.22 -7.17
CA TYR A 99 -4.26 -2.14 -8.03
C TYR A 99 -3.18 -1.15 -7.53
N PRO A 100 -3.51 0.09 -7.07
CA PRO A 100 -2.47 1.01 -6.57
C PRO A 100 -1.70 0.43 -5.38
N LEU A 101 -2.38 -0.28 -4.47
CA LEU A 101 -1.75 -0.95 -3.34
C LEU A 101 -0.90 -2.14 -3.81
N LEU A 102 -1.43 -2.98 -4.70
CA LEU A 102 -0.69 -4.11 -5.26
C LEU A 102 0.59 -3.65 -5.96
N ALA A 103 0.51 -2.63 -6.83
CA ALA A 103 1.67 -2.10 -7.54
C ALA A 103 2.74 -1.57 -6.57
N SER A 104 2.31 -0.88 -5.50
CA SER A 104 3.23 -0.38 -4.46
C SER A 104 3.92 -1.51 -3.70
N LEU A 105 3.17 -2.56 -3.31
CA LEU A 105 3.73 -3.76 -2.69
C LEU A 105 4.74 -4.45 -3.61
N LEU A 106 4.40 -4.68 -4.88
CA LEU A 106 5.29 -5.34 -5.84
C LEU A 106 6.59 -4.55 -6.05
N ARG A 107 6.52 -3.22 -6.23
CA ARG A 107 7.71 -2.38 -6.43
C ARG A 107 8.57 -2.23 -5.18
N THR A 108 8.01 -2.44 -3.99
CA THR A 108 8.77 -2.47 -2.72
C THR A 108 9.75 -3.63 -2.67
N HIS A 109 9.44 -4.74 -3.35
CA HIS A 109 10.30 -5.91 -3.44
C HIS A 109 11.40 -5.77 -4.50
N ILE A 110 11.44 -4.66 -5.24
CA ILE A 110 12.43 -4.44 -6.30
C ILE A 110 13.39 -3.36 -5.84
N LEU A 111 14.68 -3.69 -5.79
CA LEU A 111 15.78 -2.77 -5.49
C LEU A 111 16.53 -2.41 -6.79
N PRO A 112 17.08 -1.20 -6.89
CA PRO A 112 17.91 -0.81 -8.04
C PRO A 112 19.27 -1.51 -8.01
N GLY A 113 19.74 -1.95 -9.18
CA GLY A 113 21.06 -2.55 -9.37
C GLY A 113 21.11 -4.05 -9.10
N ARG A 114 22.20 -4.68 -9.53
CA ARG A 114 22.51 -6.09 -9.26
C ARG A 114 23.34 -6.18 -7.98
N LEU A 115 22.66 -6.35 -6.85
CA LEU A 115 23.26 -6.31 -5.53
C LEU A 115 23.78 -7.69 -5.15
N SER A 116 25.04 -7.76 -4.74
CA SER A 116 25.59 -8.95 -4.10
C SER A 116 25.15 -9.05 -2.64
N PRO A 117 25.39 -10.18 -1.94
CA PRO A 117 25.08 -10.29 -0.52
C PRO A 117 25.74 -9.19 0.33
N GLU A 118 26.98 -8.82 0.03
CA GLU A 118 27.70 -7.73 0.71
C GLU A 118 27.11 -6.33 0.44
N ASP A 119 26.43 -6.14 -0.69
CA ASP A 119 25.69 -4.91 -0.98
C ASP A 119 24.33 -4.87 -0.26
N LEU A 120 23.78 -6.02 0.15
CA LEU A 120 22.50 -6.12 0.85
C LEU A 120 22.64 -5.98 2.37
N TYR A 121 23.61 -6.68 2.95
CA TYR A 121 23.75 -6.80 4.40
C TYR A 121 24.19 -5.49 5.09
N ASP A 122 23.54 -5.19 6.21
CA ASP A 122 23.73 -3.99 7.03
C ASP A 122 23.61 -2.67 6.23
N LYS A 123 22.83 -2.69 5.15
CA LYS A 123 22.55 -1.52 4.32
C LYS A 123 21.11 -1.07 4.43
N ASN A 124 20.91 0.20 4.11
CA ASN A 124 19.62 0.82 3.91
C ASN A 124 19.50 1.14 2.42
N ILE A 125 18.62 0.44 1.72
CA ILE A 125 18.49 0.54 0.26
C ILE A 125 17.09 1.02 -0.07
N VAL A 126 17.00 2.07 -0.88
CA VAL A 126 15.70 2.59 -1.32
C VAL A 126 15.20 1.70 -2.45
N ALA A 127 14.10 0.98 -2.21
CA ALA A 127 13.38 0.21 -3.23
C ALA A 127 12.90 1.12 -4.37
N ILE A 128 12.55 0.53 -5.51
CA ILE A 128 12.05 1.26 -6.66
C ILE A 128 10.80 2.09 -6.32
N GLU A 129 9.96 1.57 -5.42
CA GLU A 129 8.79 2.29 -4.89
C GLU A 129 9.16 3.51 -4.04
N GLY A 130 10.37 3.57 -3.50
CA GLY A 130 10.85 4.64 -2.63
C GLY A 130 10.87 4.30 -1.15
N PHE A 131 10.40 3.12 -0.75
CA PHE A 131 10.53 2.66 0.62
C PHE A 131 11.96 2.21 0.94
N LEU A 132 12.42 2.52 2.15
CA LEU A 132 13.72 2.07 2.63
C LEU A 132 13.63 0.61 3.04
N ILE A 133 14.53 -0.23 2.55
CA ILE A 133 14.67 -1.63 2.93
C ILE A 133 15.98 -1.77 3.69
N HIS A 134 15.89 -2.27 4.92
CA HIS A 134 17.04 -2.59 5.75
C HIS A 134 17.16 -4.10 5.89
N THR A 135 18.32 -4.65 5.55
CA THR A 135 18.65 -6.06 5.79
C THR A 135 19.77 -6.12 6.82
N ASP A 136 19.54 -6.72 7.98
CA ASP A 136 20.57 -6.89 9.01
C ASP A 136 21.57 -8.00 8.66
N ALA A 137 22.70 -8.09 9.37
CA ALA A 137 23.72 -9.14 9.21
C ALA A 137 23.20 -10.59 9.24
N ASN A 138 22.03 -10.84 9.85
CA ASN A 138 21.42 -12.16 9.91
C ASN A 138 20.48 -12.44 8.73
N GLY A 139 20.17 -11.42 7.93
CA GLY A 139 19.23 -11.47 6.82
C GLY A 139 17.81 -11.09 7.20
N ALA A 140 17.60 -10.53 8.39
CA ALA A 140 16.31 -9.99 8.79
C ALA A 140 16.04 -8.69 8.03
N ILE A 141 14.86 -8.60 7.42
CA ILE A 141 14.44 -7.47 6.61
C ILE A 141 13.38 -6.67 7.38
N THR A 142 13.57 -5.36 7.38
CA THR A 142 12.59 -4.38 7.85
C THR A 142 12.42 -3.28 6.82
N THR A 143 11.24 -2.67 6.76
CA THR A 143 10.95 -1.54 5.87
C THR A 143 10.87 -0.24 6.66
N ASN A 144 11.30 0.88 6.08
CA ASN A 144 11.20 2.24 6.62
C ASN A 144 11.53 2.38 8.13
N PRO A 145 12.67 1.84 8.61
CA PRO A 145 13.00 1.91 10.03
C PRO A 145 13.02 3.38 10.51
N GLY A 146 12.25 3.67 11.55
CA GLY A 146 12.20 4.99 12.19
C GLY A 146 11.44 6.07 11.42
N VAL A 147 10.66 5.74 10.37
CA VAL A 147 9.90 6.73 9.61
C VAL A 147 8.67 7.25 10.37
N ALA A 148 7.90 6.37 11.01
CA ALA A 148 6.76 6.77 11.83
C ALA A 148 6.97 6.40 13.31
N HIS A 149 6.40 7.21 14.21
CA HIS A 149 6.21 6.80 15.59
C HIS A 149 5.12 5.71 15.63
N THR A 150 5.41 4.58 16.25
CA THR A 150 4.49 3.44 16.36
C THR A 150 4.48 2.93 17.79
N ASP A 151 3.30 2.64 18.33
CA ASP A 151 3.16 1.97 19.62
C ASP A 151 3.42 0.46 19.48
N VAL A 152 3.22 -0.06 18.26
CA VAL A 152 3.43 -1.47 17.93
C VAL A 152 4.80 -1.64 17.29
N PRO A 153 5.75 -2.37 17.95
CA PRO A 153 7.04 -2.68 17.36
C PRO A 153 6.87 -3.56 16.12
N VAL A 154 7.47 -3.15 15.00
CA VAL A 154 7.26 -3.82 13.71
C VAL A 154 8.13 -5.07 13.52
N GLY A 155 9.13 -5.29 14.37
CA GLY A 155 9.94 -6.52 14.36
C GLY A 155 10.56 -6.83 12.98
N THR A 156 10.89 -8.10 12.74
CA THR A 156 11.35 -8.59 11.43
C THR A 156 10.13 -8.86 10.54
N GLN A 157 10.10 -8.30 9.33
CA GLN A 157 9.01 -8.57 8.37
C GLN A 157 9.27 -9.84 7.56
N ALA A 158 10.49 -9.99 7.04
CA ALA A 158 10.91 -11.14 6.27
C ALA A 158 12.37 -11.48 6.57
N ARG A 159 12.83 -12.65 6.14
CA ARG A 159 14.23 -13.06 6.18
C ARG A 159 14.69 -13.54 4.81
N LEU A 160 15.93 -13.21 4.46
CA LEU A 160 16.62 -13.86 3.36
C LEU A 160 16.74 -15.36 3.65
N MET A 161 16.20 -16.17 2.75
CA MET A 161 16.36 -17.62 2.83
C MET A 161 17.79 -17.99 2.52
N LYS A 162 18.33 -18.96 3.27
CA LYS A 162 19.70 -19.45 3.13
C LYS A 162 19.71 -20.89 2.65
N ASP A 163 20.71 -21.24 1.84
CA ASP A 163 20.98 -22.62 1.44
C ASP A 163 21.63 -23.42 2.58
N SER A 164 21.96 -24.69 2.33
CA SER A 164 22.62 -25.57 3.30
C SER A 164 24.02 -25.10 3.70
N SER A 165 24.64 -24.19 2.93
CA SER A 165 25.94 -23.57 3.24
C SER A 165 25.80 -22.26 4.03
N GLY A 166 24.57 -21.84 4.33
CA GLY A 166 24.29 -20.60 5.04
C GLY A 166 24.34 -19.34 4.18
N LYS A 167 24.43 -19.47 2.84
CA LYS A 167 24.43 -18.33 1.92
C LYS A 167 23.02 -17.99 1.44
N PRO A 168 22.69 -16.71 1.18
CA PRO A 168 21.41 -16.35 0.59
C PRO A 168 21.12 -17.11 -0.70
N ILE A 169 19.90 -17.63 -0.84
CA ILE A 169 19.48 -18.32 -2.07
C ILE A 169 19.21 -17.25 -3.13
N GLN A 170 20.05 -17.25 -4.17
CA GLN A 170 19.95 -16.35 -5.30
C GLN A 170 19.62 -17.10 -6.60
N VAL A 171 18.82 -16.48 -7.47
CA VAL A 171 18.54 -16.95 -8.83
C VAL A 171 19.05 -15.88 -9.80
N PRO A 172 20.06 -16.17 -10.63
CA PRO A 172 20.65 -15.18 -11.53
C PRO A 172 19.71 -14.84 -12.69
N ALA A 173 19.66 -13.56 -13.05
CA ALA A 173 18.92 -13.06 -14.22
C ALA A 173 19.86 -12.28 -15.16
N SER A 174 19.45 -12.10 -16.41
CA SER A 174 20.21 -11.33 -17.41
C SER A 174 20.35 -9.87 -17.02
N ASN A 175 19.31 -9.27 -16.44
CA ASN A 175 19.24 -7.89 -15.97
C ASN A 175 19.14 -7.80 -14.43
N GLY A 176 19.75 -8.74 -13.71
CA GLY A 176 19.70 -8.68 -12.25
C GLY A 176 19.93 -9.98 -11.50
N VAL A 177 19.35 -10.02 -10.30
CA VAL A 177 19.36 -11.18 -9.41
C VAL A 177 18.08 -11.23 -8.58
N VAL A 178 17.61 -12.42 -8.25
CA VAL A 178 16.46 -12.64 -7.37
C VAL A 178 16.93 -13.33 -6.10
N TYR A 179 16.66 -12.75 -4.92
CA TYR A 179 16.86 -13.38 -3.62
C TYR A 179 15.54 -13.87 -3.04
N LYS A 180 15.51 -15.09 -2.51
CA LYS A 180 14.30 -15.65 -1.91
C LYS A 180 14.12 -15.13 -0.48
N ILE A 181 12.89 -14.72 -0.16
CA ILE A 181 12.50 -14.32 1.20
C ILE A 181 11.31 -15.15 1.71
N ASP A 182 11.20 -15.26 3.04
CA ASP A 182 10.23 -16.11 3.71
C ASP A 182 8.89 -15.43 4.05
N ASN A 183 8.73 -14.15 3.71
CA ASN A 183 7.50 -13.38 3.90
C ASN A 183 7.36 -12.23 2.88
N ILE A 184 6.17 -11.68 2.74
CA ILE A 184 5.91 -10.48 1.93
C ILE A 184 6.33 -9.24 2.73
N LEU A 185 6.95 -8.27 2.06
CA LEU A 185 7.28 -6.97 2.63
C LEU A 185 6.06 -6.05 2.61
N ASP A 186 5.69 -5.54 3.78
CA ASP A 186 4.65 -4.55 3.97
C ASP A 186 5.27 -3.23 4.42
N PRO A 187 5.48 -2.28 3.49
CA PRO A 187 6.02 -0.98 3.83
C PRO A 187 5.02 -0.11 4.62
N MET A 188 3.72 -0.39 4.55
CA MET A 188 2.69 0.43 5.23
C MET A 188 2.77 0.28 6.74
N LEU A 189 3.14 -0.91 7.21
CA LEU A 189 3.28 -1.21 8.63
C LEU A 189 4.21 -0.25 9.37
N THR A 190 5.35 0.12 8.79
CA THR A 190 6.28 1.12 9.36
C THR A 190 6.03 2.54 8.86
N TYR A 191 5.46 2.69 7.66
CA TYR A 191 5.21 4.01 7.08
C TYR A 191 4.02 4.71 7.74
N PHE A 192 2.94 4.00 8.04
CA PHE A 192 1.79 4.51 8.80
C PHE A 192 1.89 4.20 10.29
N GLY A 193 2.62 3.15 10.67
CA GLY A 193 2.74 2.67 12.06
C GLY A 193 1.42 2.09 12.60
N GLY A 194 1.40 1.73 13.88
CA GLY A 194 0.20 1.23 14.56
C GLY A 194 0.06 1.75 15.99
N ASP A 195 -1.17 2.03 16.39
CA ASP A 195 -1.55 2.36 17.76
C ASP A 195 -1.84 1.07 18.54
N ALA A 196 -1.40 0.98 19.79
CA ALA A 196 -1.57 -0.24 20.58
C ALA A 196 -3.00 -0.37 21.11
N VAL A 197 -3.59 -1.58 21.03
CA VAL A 197 -4.93 -1.84 21.60
C VAL A 197 -5.00 -1.46 23.08
N ALA A 198 -3.94 -1.74 23.83
CA ALA A 198 -3.88 -1.46 25.26
C ALA A 198 -4.06 0.04 25.61
N ASN A 199 -3.64 0.93 24.70
CA ASN A 199 -3.80 2.38 24.87
C ASN A 199 -5.21 2.87 24.47
N HIS A 200 -5.98 2.02 23.79
CA HIS A 200 -7.28 2.34 23.21
C HIS A 200 -8.27 1.20 23.50
N SER A 201 -8.74 1.08 24.74
CA SER A 201 -9.58 -0.04 25.18
C SER A 201 -11.02 0.01 24.63
N SER A 202 -11.51 1.17 24.20
CA SER A 202 -12.88 1.34 23.70
C SER A 202 -13.01 2.50 22.71
N LEU A 203 -13.96 2.39 21.79
CA LEU A 203 -14.31 3.48 20.87
C LEU A 203 -14.86 4.70 21.63
N PRO A 204 -14.56 5.94 21.18
CA PRO A 204 -15.19 7.14 21.71
C PRO A 204 -16.72 7.12 21.60
N THR A 205 -17.43 7.90 22.43
CA THR A 205 -18.88 8.06 22.29
C THR A 205 -19.22 8.77 20.97
N ILE A 206 -20.28 8.29 20.30
CA ILE A 206 -20.78 8.94 19.08
C ILE A 206 -21.47 10.24 19.45
N THR A 207 -21.10 11.32 18.74
CA THR A 207 -21.87 12.57 18.77
C THR A 207 -22.75 12.69 17.53
N PHE A 208 -24.05 12.91 17.71
CA PHE A 208 -24.99 13.08 16.60
C PHE A 208 -25.15 14.54 16.21
N ARG A 209 -25.10 14.82 14.90
CA ARG A 209 -25.29 16.12 14.24
C ARG A 209 -26.48 16.04 13.31
N SER A 210 -27.68 16.09 13.89
CA SER A 210 -28.96 15.83 13.21
C SER A 210 -29.28 16.75 12.02
N SER A 211 -28.51 17.81 11.79
CA SER A 211 -28.69 18.74 10.67
C SER A 211 -27.52 18.77 9.68
N LYS A 212 -26.50 17.91 9.86
CA LYS A 212 -25.26 17.98 9.06
C LYS A 212 -25.08 16.74 8.19
N MET A 213 -24.59 16.92 6.98
CA MET A 213 -24.03 15.86 6.13
C MET A 213 -22.60 15.51 6.58
N MET A 214 -22.08 14.36 6.14
CA MET A 214 -20.69 13.94 6.37
C MET A 214 -19.69 14.99 5.91
N LYS A 215 -19.93 15.63 4.76
CA LYS A 215 -19.10 16.75 4.26
C LYS A 215 -19.04 17.93 5.23
N GLU A 216 -20.16 18.30 5.84
CA GLU A 216 -20.23 19.40 6.81
C GLU A 216 -19.59 19.03 8.15
N ILE A 217 -19.73 17.76 8.58
CA ILE A 217 -19.03 17.24 9.76
C ILE A 217 -17.52 17.30 9.52
N LEU A 218 -17.07 16.77 8.39
CA LEU A 218 -15.67 16.78 7.99
C LEU A 218 -15.13 18.21 7.86
N THR A 219 -15.90 19.14 7.28
CA THR A 219 -15.49 20.55 7.12
C THR A 219 -15.39 21.28 8.46
N ALA A 220 -16.24 20.94 9.43
CA ALA A 220 -16.23 21.54 10.77
C ALA A 220 -15.06 21.05 11.65
N ASP A 221 -14.45 19.89 11.34
CA ASP A 221 -13.32 19.37 12.10
C ASP A 221 -11.99 19.95 11.59
N THR A 222 -11.38 20.85 12.37
CA THR A 222 -10.11 21.50 11.99
C THR A 222 -8.96 20.51 11.85
N GLN A 223 -9.01 19.36 12.51
CA GLN A 223 -7.98 18.31 12.44
C GLN A 223 -8.11 17.41 11.20
N THR A 224 -8.99 17.75 10.26
CA THR A 224 -9.13 17.02 8.99
C THR A 224 -8.87 17.90 7.77
N SER A 225 -8.36 19.12 7.97
CA SER A 225 -8.10 20.07 6.87
C SER A 225 -7.20 19.47 5.81
N ARG A 226 -6.14 18.76 6.21
CA ARG A 226 -5.21 18.14 5.27
C ARG A 226 -5.87 17.04 4.45
N ALA A 227 -6.72 16.22 5.07
CA ALA A 227 -7.49 15.21 4.36
C ALA A 227 -8.43 15.85 3.33
N ARG A 228 -9.10 16.96 3.68
CA ARG A 228 -9.98 17.70 2.75
C ARG A 228 -9.23 18.25 1.55
N GLU A 229 -8.08 18.89 1.77
CA GLU A 229 -7.23 19.39 0.69
C GLU A 229 -6.83 18.28 -0.28
N LEU A 230 -6.34 17.15 0.25
CA LEU A 230 -5.95 16.02 -0.58
C LEU A 230 -7.14 15.43 -1.33
N LEU A 231 -8.28 15.25 -0.67
CA LEU A 231 -9.50 14.76 -1.32
C LEU A 231 -9.97 15.67 -2.46
N GLN A 232 -9.85 16.99 -2.32
CA GLN A 232 -10.17 17.93 -3.41
C GLN A 232 -9.26 17.74 -4.62
N ILE A 233 -8.02 17.31 -4.40
CA ILE A 233 -7.04 17.08 -5.47
C ILE A 233 -7.27 15.71 -6.12
N VAL A 234 -7.37 14.64 -5.33
CA VAL A 234 -7.31 13.26 -5.85
C VAL A 234 -8.68 12.57 -5.94
N ALA A 235 -9.71 13.10 -5.28
CA ALA A 235 -11.05 12.53 -5.26
C ALA A 235 -12.16 13.60 -5.12
N PRO A 236 -12.20 14.63 -5.99
CA PRO A 236 -13.12 15.76 -5.85
C PRO A 236 -14.58 15.34 -5.82
N ASP A 237 -14.99 14.37 -6.65
CA ASP A 237 -16.38 13.88 -6.69
C ASP A 237 -16.77 13.17 -5.39
N PHE A 238 -15.81 12.47 -4.76
CA PHE A 238 -16.05 11.87 -3.47
C PHE A 238 -16.32 12.94 -2.41
N PHE A 239 -15.47 13.96 -2.33
CA PHE A 239 -15.63 15.02 -1.33
C PHE A 239 -16.86 15.91 -1.60
N ASN A 240 -17.06 16.33 -2.85
CA ASN A 240 -18.08 17.31 -3.20
C ASN A 240 -19.46 16.70 -3.37
N GLU A 241 -19.55 15.47 -3.86
CA GLU A 241 -20.82 14.80 -4.13
C GLU A 241 -21.07 13.69 -3.12
N ARG A 242 -20.20 12.67 -3.04
CA ARG A 242 -20.46 11.46 -2.25
C ARG A 242 -20.70 11.75 -0.77
N LEU A 243 -19.89 12.62 -0.17
CA LEU A 243 -20.03 13.02 1.23
C LEU A 243 -21.17 14.02 1.48
N ASP A 244 -21.72 14.64 0.43
CA ASP A 244 -22.82 15.62 0.49
C ASP A 244 -24.17 15.05 0.04
N LEU A 245 -24.21 13.75 -0.31
CA LEU A 245 -25.43 13.11 -0.82
C LEU A 245 -26.55 13.20 0.23
N SER A 246 -27.60 13.95 -0.12
CA SER A 246 -28.87 13.98 0.60
C SER A 246 -29.75 12.83 0.13
N TYR A 247 -30.24 12.01 1.05
CA TYR A 247 -31.20 10.96 0.76
C TYR A 247 -32.63 11.46 0.96
N THR A 248 -33.38 11.64 -0.12
CA THR A 248 -34.83 11.91 -0.07
C THR A 248 -35.58 10.58 0.07
N GLY A 249 -35.61 10.02 1.27
CA GLY A 249 -36.35 8.80 1.58
C GLY A 249 -36.15 8.37 3.02
N ALA A 250 -37.14 7.66 3.59
CA ALA A 250 -37.12 7.17 4.97
C ALA A 250 -36.08 6.04 5.17
N ARG A 251 -34.79 6.36 5.08
CA ARG A 251 -33.74 5.54 5.68
C ARG A 251 -33.63 6.02 7.13
N GLY A 252 -34.23 5.28 8.05
CA GLY A 252 -34.04 5.49 9.50
C GLY A 252 -32.60 5.24 9.95
N ASN A 253 -32.39 4.50 11.04
CA ASN A 253 -31.07 4.19 11.63
C ASN A 253 -30.03 3.52 10.69
N LYS A 254 -30.34 3.25 9.42
CA LYS A 254 -29.41 2.67 8.44
C LYS A 254 -28.32 3.64 7.98
N ASN A 255 -28.53 4.96 8.11
CA ASN A 255 -27.48 5.90 7.70
C ASN A 255 -26.26 5.83 8.64
N SER A 256 -26.42 5.44 9.91
CA SER A 256 -25.26 5.19 10.78
C SER A 256 -24.43 3.95 10.40
N GLU A 257 -24.89 3.14 9.44
CA GLU A 257 -24.11 2.03 8.88
C GLU A 257 -23.10 2.51 7.85
N VAL A 258 -23.26 3.71 7.26
CA VAL A 258 -22.27 4.29 6.33
C VAL A 258 -21.25 5.06 7.15
N ILE A 259 -19.97 4.78 6.91
CA ILE A 259 -18.87 5.34 7.68
C ILE A 259 -17.75 5.82 6.76
N TYR A 260 -17.11 6.93 7.15
CA TYR A 260 -15.83 7.34 6.62
C TYR A 260 -14.81 7.48 7.75
N LEU A 261 -13.81 6.61 7.78
CA LEU A 261 -12.63 6.75 8.62
C LEU A 261 -11.68 7.74 7.95
N VAL A 262 -11.56 8.94 8.51
CA VAL A 262 -10.75 10.02 7.95
C VAL A 262 -9.48 10.22 8.78
N PRO A 263 -8.28 10.16 8.17
CA PRO A 263 -7.04 10.47 8.86
C PRO A 263 -7.01 11.91 9.40
N SER A 264 -6.48 12.10 10.60
CA SER A 264 -6.20 13.41 11.16
C SER A 264 -5.07 14.13 10.41
N ASN A 265 -4.88 15.41 10.67
CA ASN A 265 -3.75 16.18 10.14
C ASN A 265 -2.42 15.55 10.55
N ASP A 266 -2.31 15.10 11.80
CA ASP A 266 -1.10 14.45 12.32
C ASP A 266 -0.88 13.08 11.64
N ALA A 267 -1.94 12.31 11.41
CA ALA A 267 -1.88 11.07 10.64
C ALA A 267 -1.36 11.27 9.20
N LEU A 268 -1.61 12.45 8.63
CA LEU A 268 -1.20 12.84 7.28
C LEU A 268 0.09 13.67 7.25
N ALA A 269 0.82 13.78 8.36
CA ALA A 269 2.05 14.59 8.42
C ALA A 269 3.11 14.15 7.39
N LEU A 270 3.09 12.88 6.98
CA LEU A 270 3.99 12.33 5.95
C LEU A 270 3.47 12.54 4.51
N PHE A 271 2.21 12.94 4.32
CA PHE A 271 1.61 13.23 3.00
C PHE A 271 1.92 14.67 2.60
N ASN A 272 3.12 14.90 2.06
CA ASN A 272 3.57 16.19 1.55
C ASN A 272 3.15 16.43 0.07
N SER A 273 3.63 17.50 -0.56
CA SER A 273 3.31 17.84 -1.95
C SER A 273 3.62 16.73 -2.97
N LYS A 274 4.53 15.80 -2.68
CA LYS A 274 4.77 14.66 -3.57
C LYS A 274 3.59 13.70 -3.62
N ALA A 275 2.84 13.53 -2.52
CA ALA A 275 1.63 12.71 -2.50
C ALA A 275 0.53 13.27 -3.43
N GLU A 276 0.62 14.55 -3.79
CA GLU A 276 -0.32 15.25 -4.68
C GLU A 276 0.09 15.18 -6.17
N THR A 277 1.31 14.76 -6.47
CA THR A 277 1.78 14.67 -7.86
C THR A 277 1.01 13.59 -8.62
N SER A 278 0.81 13.79 -9.93
CA SER A 278 0.01 12.89 -10.77
C SER A 278 0.46 11.43 -10.70
N GLY A 279 1.75 11.17 -10.54
CA GLY A 279 2.29 9.80 -10.40
C GLY A 279 1.89 9.10 -9.11
N ASN A 280 1.46 9.83 -8.08
CA ASN A 280 1.08 9.30 -6.77
C ASN A 280 -0.40 9.48 -6.44
N ALA A 281 -1.15 10.19 -7.30
CA ALA A 281 -2.54 10.54 -7.06
C ALA A 281 -3.43 9.32 -6.81
N ASP A 282 -3.22 8.22 -7.55
CA ASP A 282 -4.02 6.99 -7.39
C ASP A 282 -3.75 6.27 -6.07
N ALA A 283 -2.48 6.21 -5.62
CA ALA A 283 -2.14 5.63 -4.33
C ALA A 283 -2.68 6.50 -3.18
N THR A 284 -2.49 7.83 -3.28
CA THR A 284 -3.04 8.78 -2.30
C THR A 284 -4.56 8.67 -2.23
N ARG A 285 -5.24 8.57 -3.37
CA ARG A 285 -6.67 8.34 -3.45
C ARG A 285 -7.06 7.04 -2.78
N PHE A 286 -6.37 5.94 -3.08
CA PHE A 286 -6.65 4.64 -2.47
C PHE A 286 -6.60 4.72 -0.94
N PHE A 287 -5.52 5.26 -0.37
CA PHE A 287 -5.38 5.35 1.09
C PHE A 287 -6.38 6.30 1.74
N LEU A 288 -6.72 7.42 1.09
CA LEU A 288 -7.74 8.34 1.61
C LEU A 288 -9.15 7.77 1.54
N LEU A 289 -9.43 6.87 0.60
CA LEU A 289 -10.75 6.24 0.44
C LEU A 289 -10.86 4.88 1.14
N ALA A 290 -9.74 4.30 1.61
CA ALA A 290 -9.71 2.98 2.26
C ALA A 290 -10.73 2.87 3.40
N GLY A 291 -10.87 3.94 4.19
CA GLY A 291 -11.78 4.03 5.33
C GLY A 291 -13.26 4.30 5.00
N PHE A 292 -13.63 4.47 3.73
CA PHE A 292 -15.02 4.69 3.33
C PHE A 292 -15.73 3.36 3.10
N GLY A 293 -16.85 3.13 3.76
CA GLY A 293 -17.50 1.83 3.71
C GLY A 293 -18.77 1.69 4.50
N LYS A 294 -19.11 0.43 4.79
CA LYS A 294 -20.24 0.06 5.66
C LYS A 294 -19.73 -0.62 6.92
N ILE A 295 -20.27 -0.26 8.07
CA ILE A 295 -19.99 -0.94 9.34
C ILE A 295 -21.01 -2.06 9.58
N GLU A 296 -20.51 -3.25 9.89
CA GLU A 296 -21.31 -4.43 10.23
C GLU A 296 -20.66 -5.12 11.44
N GLY A 297 -21.28 -5.01 12.62
CA GLY A 297 -20.71 -5.53 13.86
C GLY A 297 -19.37 -4.88 14.21
N ASN A 298 -18.29 -5.67 14.22
CA ASN A 298 -16.94 -5.24 14.54
C ASN A 298 -16.04 -5.08 13.30
N LYS A 299 -16.62 -4.85 12.12
CA LYS A 299 -15.86 -4.63 10.89
C LYS A 299 -16.44 -3.50 10.05
N VAL A 300 -15.57 -2.82 9.31
CA VAL A 300 -15.95 -1.94 8.22
C VAL A 300 -15.55 -2.60 6.91
N THR A 301 -16.50 -2.86 6.02
CA THR A 301 -16.20 -3.25 4.63
C THR A 301 -15.83 -1.98 3.88
N GLY A 302 -14.51 -1.75 3.73
CA GLY A 302 -13.92 -0.56 3.14
C GLY A 302 -13.84 -0.60 1.61
N HIS A 303 -13.01 0.27 1.06
CA HIS A 303 -12.72 0.29 -0.38
C HIS A 303 -12.06 -1.03 -0.83
N ALA A 304 -12.30 -1.45 -2.08
CA ALA A 304 -11.82 -2.73 -2.64
C ALA A 304 -12.21 -3.99 -1.83
N ASP A 305 -13.28 -3.91 -1.04
CA ASP A 305 -13.77 -4.94 -0.11
C ASP A 305 -12.74 -5.39 0.94
N PHE A 306 -11.80 -4.52 1.31
CA PHE A 306 -10.97 -4.76 2.47
C PHE A 306 -11.83 -4.76 3.74
N GLU A 307 -11.68 -5.80 4.55
CA GLU A 307 -12.35 -5.89 5.84
C GLU A 307 -11.48 -5.20 6.89
N LEU A 308 -11.92 -4.05 7.37
CA LEU A 308 -11.23 -3.27 8.38
C LEU A 308 -11.77 -3.65 9.76
N LYS A 309 -11.02 -4.47 10.49
CA LYS A 309 -11.42 -4.96 11.81
C LYS A 309 -11.40 -3.85 12.85
N ILE A 310 -12.45 -3.78 13.64
CA ILE A 310 -12.59 -2.92 14.81
C ILE A 310 -12.23 -3.73 16.05
N GLU A 311 -11.26 -3.24 16.83
CA GLU A 311 -10.80 -3.89 18.05
C GLU A 311 -10.43 -2.86 19.11
N GLY A 312 -11.10 -2.93 20.27
CA GLY A 312 -11.02 -1.88 21.28
C GLY A 312 -11.50 -0.54 20.73
N GLY A 313 -10.66 0.47 20.82
CA GLY A 313 -10.86 1.81 20.28
C GLY A 313 -10.18 2.05 18.93
N ARG A 314 -9.80 0.99 18.20
CA ARG A 314 -9.07 1.10 16.94
C ARG A 314 -9.82 0.47 15.77
N VAL A 315 -9.47 0.91 14.56
CA VAL A 315 -9.76 0.21 13.31
C VAL A 315 -8.44 -0.10 12.62
N MET A 316 -8.16 -1.39 12.38
CA MET A 316 -6.86 -1.86 11.88
C MET A 316 -5.69 -1.34 12.73
N ASN A 317 -4.79 -0.56 12.13
CA ASN A 317 -3.64 0.05 12.78
C ASN A 317 -3.97 1.35 13.53
N ALA A 318 -5.13 1.97 13.27
CA ALA A 318 -5.40 3.36 13.64
C ALA A 318 -6.37 3.48 14.82
N ALA A 319 -6.01 4.27 15.83
CA ALA A 319 -6.92 4.66 16.89
C ALA A 319 -8.03 5.58 16.37
N VAL A 320 -9.25 5.37 16.88
CA VAL A 320 -10.39 6.25 16.63
C VAL A 320 -10.37 7.37 17.66
N GLU A 321 -10.07 8.59 17.21
CA GLU A 321 -9.97 9.77 18.06
C GLU A 321 -11.35 10.41 18.32
N LYS A 322 -12.23 10.36 17.32
CA LYS A 322 -13.52 11.06 17.36
C LYS A 322 -14.53 10.37 16.46
N ARG A 323 -15.81 10.36 16.89
CA ARG A 323 -16.92 9.75 16.14
C ARG A 323 -18.10 10.71 16.08
N GLU A 324 -18.44 11.16 14.88
CA GLU A 324 -19.60 12.02 14.64
C GLU A 324 -20.50 11.43 13.56
N CYS A 325 -21.81 11.45 13.77
CA CYS A 325 -22.80 10.96 12.81
C CYS A 325 -23.74 12.08 12.37
N GLY A 326 -23.96 12.16 11.07
CA GLY A 326 -24.84 13.12 10.42
C GLY A 326 -26.03 12.43 9.76
N LEU A 327 -26.66 13.16 8.85
CA LEU A 327 -27.85 12.73 8.12
C LEU A 327 -27.57 11.57 7.15
N ASN A 328 -26.39 11.53 6.51
CA ASN A 328 -26.05 10.58 5.45
C ASN A 328 -24.94 9.57 5.82
N GLY A 329 -24.42 9.62 7.05
CA GLY A 329 -23.38 8.71 7.53
C GLY A 329 -22.60 9.23 8.73
N CYS A 330 -21.59 8.47 9.14
CA CYS A 330 -20.69 8.82 10.23
C CYS A 330 -19.27 9.12 9.74
N VAL A 331 -18.66 10.16 10.27
CA VAL A 331 -17.24 10.48 10.07
C VAL A 331 -16.51 10.15 11.37
N TRP A 332 -15.53 9.25 11.27
CA TRP A 332 -14.67 8.91 12.40
C TRP A 332 -13.26 9.41 12.09
N ARG A 333 -12.75 10.32 12.92
CA ARG A 333 -11.37 10.79 12.79
C ARG A 333 -10.44 9.77 13.40
N ILE A 334 -9.41 9.37 12.67
CA ILE A 334 -8.45 8.35 13.07
C ILE A 334 -7.03 8.91 13.14
N GLY A 335 -6.23 8.38 14.07
CA GLY A 335 -4.88 8.86 14.36
C GLY A 335 -3.78 8.38 13.39
N ARG A 336 -4.13 7.51 12.44
CA ARG A 336 -3.22 7.01 11.40
C ARG A 336 -3.95 6.86 10.07
N VAL A 337 -3.18 6.81 8.99
CA VAL A 337 -3.72 6.33 7.70
C VAL A 337 -3.96 4.82 7.82
N ILE A 338 -5.10 4.36 7.31
CA ILE A 338 -5.45 2.94 7.35
C ILE A 338 -4.49 2.15 6.48
N ASP A 339 -3.83 1.20 7.12
CA ASP A 339 -3.19 0.08 6.46
C ASP A 339 -4.23 -1.02 6.23
N SER A 340 -4.70 -1.15 4.98
CA SER A 340 -5.72 -2.12 4.58
C SER A 340 -5.26 -3.58 4.67
N VAL A 341 -3.95 -3.81 4.79
CA VAL A 341 -3.33 -5.15 4.91
C VAL A 341 -2.68 -5.36 6.28
N TYR A 342 -2.99 -4.49 7.25
CA TYR A 342 -2.42 -4.54 8.59
C TYR A 342 -2.62 -5.89 9.27
N GLY A 343 -1.51 -6.49 9.73
CA GLY A 343 -1.51 -7.76 10.44
C GLY A 343 -1.82 -8.98 9.57
N LEU A 344 -1.78 -8.84 8.23
CA LEU A 344 -1.88 -9.96 7.31
C LEU A 344 -0.55 -10.68 7.09
N PHE A 345 0.57 -9.99 7.27
CA PHE A 345 1.93 -10.48 7.00
C PHE A 345 2.70 -10.80 8.27
#